data_AF-D5RSK4-F1
#
_entry.id   AF-D5RSK4-F1
#
_cell.length_a   1.000
_cell.length_b   1.000
_cell.length_c   1.000
_cell.angle_alpha   90.00
_cell.angle_beta   90.00
_cell.angle_gamma   90.00
#
_symmetry.space_group_name_H-M   'P 1'
#
loop_
_entity.id
_entity.type
_entity.pdbx_description
1 polymer ?
#
loop_
_entity_poly.entity_id
_entity_poly.type
_entity_poly.pdbx_seq_one_letter_code
_entity_poly.pdbx_strand_id
1 'polypeptide(L)'
;MLALAMTAPPAIAAPPPAVVYEDDEIRVLHHPGGSAYTLVSFAGRQAGADGRGFWQAGQAARLGLDALGFVAKRANWYPTPSMARAAMAVAGLGRPLRLGYGLGMGGFGVLKHGRRLGLQRALAIGPRLPLDPRLAPRGTRPAGC
;
A
#
# COMPACT_ATOMS: atom_id res chain seq x y z
N MET A 1 29.79 -9.97 -28.95
CA MET A 1 29.21 -9.32 -27.75
C MET A 1 27.86 -9.98 -27.50
N LEU A 2 27.82 -11.03 -26.68
CA LEU A 2 26.60 -11.84 -26.45
C LEU A 2 25.81 -11.21 -25.29
N ALA A 3 24.67 -10.59 -25.59
CA ALA A 3 23.73 -10.17 -24.56
C ALA A 3 23.01 -11.41 -24.01
N LEU A 4 23.28 -11.79 -22.76
CA LEU A 4 22.42 -12.72 -22.03
C LEU A 4 21.06 -12.06 -21.87
N ALA A 5 20.08 -12.51 -22.66
CA ALA A 5 18.68 -12.28 -22.35
C ALA A 5 18.40 -13.01 -21.03
N MET A 6 18.26 -12.25 -19.95
CA MET A 6 17.65 -12.75 -18.71
C MET A 6 16.16 -12.94 -18.98
N THR A 7 15.80 -14.04 -19.62
CA THR A 7 14.41 -14.45 -19.77
C THR A 7 13.87 -14.69 -18.36
N ALA A 8 13.00 -13.81 -17.89
CA ALA A 8 12.30 -14.00 -16.63
C ALA A 8 11.64 -15.40 -16.65
N PRO A 9 11.75 -16.19 -15.57
CA PRO A 9 11.10 -17.49 -15.53
C PRO A 9 9.60 -17.32 -15.81
N PRO A 10 8.94 -18.29 -16.47
CA PRO A 10 7.51 -18.22 -16.69
C PRO A 10 6.84 -18.03 -15.33
N ALA A 11 6.13 -16.92 -15.16
CA ALA A 11 5.38 -16.66 -13.95
C ALA A 11 4.36 -17.79 -13.82
N ILE A 12 4.59 -18.73 -12.90
CA ILE A 12 3.48 -19.50 -12.33
C ILE A 12 2.50 -18.44 -11.87
N ALA A 13 1.33 -18.39 -12.50
CA ALA A 13 0.37 -17.31 -12.30
C ALA A 13 0.09 -17.19 -10.80
N ALA A 14 0.66 -16.15 -10.18
CA ALA A 14 0.50 -15.92 -8.76
C ALA A 14 -1.01 -15.77 -8.48
N PRO A 15 -1.53 -16.34 -7.38
CA PRO A 15 -2.95 -16.32 -7.10
C PRO A 15 -3.46 -14.86 -7.09
N PRO A 16 -4.69 -14.62 -7.56
CA PRO A 16 -5.25 -13.27 -7.55
C PRO A 16 -5.26 -12.72 -6.12
N PRO A 17 -5.08 -11.40 -5.92
CA PRO A 17 -5.13 -10.80 -4.60
C PRO A 17 -6.46 -11.11 -3.90
N ALA A 18 -6.41 -11.53 -2.64
CA ALA A 18 -7.59 -11.83 -1.82
C ALA A 18 -7.88 -10.68 -0.85
N VAL A 19 -9.16 -10.36 -0.64
CA VAL A 19 -9.56 -9.38 0.38
C VAL A 19 -9.35 -9.97 1.77
N VAL A 20 -8.56 -9.28 2.61
CA VAL A 20 -8.24 -9.72 3.98
C VAL A 20 -8.83 -8.79 5.04
N TYR A 21 -9.25 -7.58 4.63
CA TYR A 21 -9.97 -6.64 5.49
C TYR A 21 -10.82 -5.71 4.63
N GLU A 22 -12.00 -5.37 5.12
CA GLU A 22 -12.85 -4.35 4.51
C GLU A 22 -13.71 -3.66 5.56
N ASP A 23 -13.82 -2.33 5.46
CA ASP A 23 -14.83 -1.53 6.14
C ASP A 23 -15.40 -0.46 5.18
N ASP A 24 -16.20 0.47 5.70
CA ASP A 24 -16.83 1.52 4.88
C ASP A 24 -15.84 2.48 4.19
N GLU A 25 -14.59 2.55 4.65
CA GLU A 25 -13.60 3.53 4.20
C GLU A 25 -12.51 2.91 3.33
N ILE A 26 -12.06 1.70 3.69
CA ILE A 26 -10.91 1.07 3.06
C ILE A 26 -11.13 -0.43 2.84
N ARG A 27 -10.37 -0.97 1.89
CA ARG A 27 -10.19 -2.39 1.64
C ARG A 27 -8.71 -2.71 1.66
N VAL A 28 -8.35 -3.87 2.19
CA VAL A 28 -6.99 -4.40 2.12
C VAL A 28 -6.99 -5.73 1.39
N LEU A 29 -6.12 -5.85 0.39
CA LEU A 29 -5.91 -7.07 -0.36
C LEU A 29 -4.53 -7.64 -0.05
N HIS A 30 -4.43 -8.94 0.13
CA HIS A 30 -3.15 -9.65 0.22
C HIS A 30 -2.90 -10.41 -1.07
N HIS A 31 -1.71 -10.21 -1.63
CA HIS A 31 -1.17 -10.98 -2.73
C HIS A 31 0.06 -11.75 -2.21
N PRO A 32 -0.04 -13.07 -2.01
CA PRO A 32 1.07 -13.88 -1.56
C PRO A 32 2.18 -13.91 -2.61
N GLY A 33 3.44 -13.84 -2.16
CA GLY A 33 4.59 -13.92 -3.05
C GLY A 33 5.86 -14.43 -2.36
N GLY A 34 6.90 -14.62 -3.17
CA GLY A 34 8.18 -15.21 -2.77
C GLY A 34 9.21 -14.23 -2.21
N SER A 35 8.96 -12.92 -2.27
CA SER A 35 9.91 -11.92 -1.78
C SER A 35 10.19 -12.06 -0.27
N ALA A 36 11.40 -11.67 0.14
CA ALA A 36 11.82 -11.65 1.54
C ALA A 36 11.14 -10.55 2.38
N TYR A 37 10.40 -9.66 1.74
CA TYR A 37 9.66 -8.56 2.35
C TYR A 37 8.24 -8.49 1.81
N THR A 38 7.34 -7.84 2.55
CA THR A 38 6.01 -7.45 2.09
C THR A 38 6.03 -6.03 1.57
N LEU A 39 5.61 -5.83 0.33
CA LEU A 39 5.34 -4.51 -0.21
C LEU A 39 3.98 -4.02 0.28
N VAL A 40 3.95 -2.94 1.05
CA VAL A 40 2.72 -2.30 1.50
C VAL A 40 2.40 -1.13 0.57
N SER A 41 1.45 -1.37 -0.34
CA SER A 41 1.10 -0.47 -1.44
C SER A 41 -0.11 0.40 -1.10
N PHE A 42 -0.01 1.70 -1.40
CA PHE A 42 -1.08 2.67 -1.22
C PHE A 42 -1.36 3.46 -2.50
N ALA A 43 -2.61 3.38 -2.94
CA ALA A 43 -3.09 4.09 -4.11
C ALA A 43 -3.27 5.60 -3.87
N GLY A 44 -3.16 6.36 -4.97
CA GLY A 44 -3.76 7.69 -5.08
C GLY A 44 -5.29 7.64 -5.17
N ARG A 45 -5.91 8.73 -5.63
CA ARG A 45 -7.38 8.91 -5.65
C ARG A 45 -8.14 7.96 -6.60
N GLN A 46 -7.43 7.29 -7.51
CA GLN A 46 -8.03 6.63 -8.69
C GLN A 46 -7.75 5.12 -8.80
N ALA A 47 -6.99 4.50 -7.89
CA ALA A 47 -6.60 3.10 -8.08
C ALA A 47 -7.43 2.13 -7.21
N GLY A 48 -7.94 1.05 -7.82
CA GLY A 48 -8.77 0.02 -7.17
C GLY A 48 -10.28 0.22 -7.31
N ALA A 49 -10.72 1.16 -8.15
CA ALA A 49 -12.15 1.47 -8.36
C ALA A 49 -12.95 0.31 -9.00
N ASP A 50 -12.28 -0.64 -9.65
CA ASP A 50 -12.89 -1.85 -10.22
C ASP A 50 -13.10 -2.97 -9.17
N GLY A 51 -12.58 -2.78 -7.95
CA GLY A 51 -12.77 -3.67 -6.81
C GLY A 51 -12.00 -4.99 -6.86
N ARG A 52 -11.23 -5.26 -7.92
CA ARG A 52 -10.57 -6.56 -8.18
C ARG A 52 -9.09 -6.60 -7.83
N GLY A 53 -8.48 -5.47 -7.47
CA GLY A 53 -7.06 -5.39 -7.19
C GLY A 53 -6.67 -4.14 -6.41
N PHE A 54 -5.36 -3.91 -6.34
CA PHE A 54 -4.77 -2.73 -5.72
C PHE A 54 -3.75 -2.10 -6.68
N TRP A 55 -3.34 -0.87 -6.35
CA TRP A 55 -2.30 -0.20 -7.12
C TRP A 55 -0.99 -0.99 -7.12
N GLN A 56 -0.43 -1.24 -8.30
CA GLN A 56 0.75 -2.09 -8.51
C GLN A 56 0.54 -3.61 -8.33
N ALA A 57 -0.70 -4.11 -8.31
CA ALA A 57 -0.98 -5.55 -8.22
C ALA A 57 -0.33 -6.34 -9.36
N GLY A 58 -0.39 -5.84 -10.61
CA GLY A 58 0.25 -6.50 -11.75
C GLY A 58 1.79 -6.54 -11.65
N GLN A 59 2.38 -5.49 -11.09
CA GLN A 59 3.83 -5.39 -10.87
C GLN A 59 4.26 -6.32 -9.73
N ALA A 60 3.47 -6.40 -8.66
CA ALA A 60 3.69 -7.34 -7.57
C ALA A 60 3.64 -8.80 -8.10
N ALA A 61 2.63 -9.14 -8.89
CA ALA A 61 2.51 -10.46 -9.50
C ALA A 61 3.68 -10.79 -10.44
N ARG A 62 4.02 -9.87 -11.34
CA ARG A 62 5.12 -10.06 -12.30
C ARG A 62 6.48 -10.24 -11.63
N LEU A 63 6.69 -9.61 -10.48
CA LEU A 63 7.94 -9.68 -9.71
C LEU A 63 7.90 -10.74 -8.59
N GLY A 64 6.78 -11.46 -8.43
CA GLY A 64 6.61 -12.45 -7.37
C GLY A 64 6.68 -11.87 -5.96
N LEU A 65 6.22 -10.62 -5.77
CA LEU A 65 6.28 -9.94 -4.48
C LEU A 65 5.11 -10.36 -3.58
N ASP A 66 5.41 -10.65 -2.31
CA ASP A 66 4.40 -10.61 -1.26
C ASP A 66 3.97 -9.15 -1.06
N ALA A 67 2.66 -8.87 -1.14
CA ALA A 67 2.16 -7.51 -1.13
C ALA A 67 0.83 -7.36 -0.38
N LEU A 68 0.71 -6.27 0.38
CA LEU A 68 -0.52 -5.79 0.99
C LEU A 68 -0.95 -4.50 0.29
N GLY A 69 -2.06 -4.54 -0.41
CA GLY A 69 -2.65 -3.39 -1.09
C GLY A 69 -3.71 -2.71 -0.24
N PHE A 70 -3.42 -1.50 0.24
CA PHE A 70 -4.39 -0.65 0.92
C PHE A 70 -5.10 0.23 -0.11
N VAL A 71 -6.41 0.02 -0.23
CA VAL A 71 -7.28 0.71 -1.18
C VAL A 71 -8.26 1.57 -0.40
N ALA A 72 -8.23 2.88 -0.66
CA ALA A 72 -9.22 3.80 -0.15
C ALA A 72 -10.46 3.79 -1.06
N LYS A 73 -11.66 3.58 -0.50
CA LYS A 73 -12.92 3.54 -1.26
C LYS A 73 -13.33 4.91 -1.80
N ARG A 74 -12.78 5.98 -1.23
CA ARG A 74 -12.99 7.39 -1.61
C ARG A 74 -11.76 8.21 -1.25
N ALA A 75 -11.75 9.50 -1.60
CA ALA A 75 -10.67 10.42 -1.25
C ALA A 75 -10.64 10.77 0.27
N ASN A 76 -10.56 9.77 1.15
CA ASN A 76 -10.67 9.88 2.60
C ASN A 76 -9.33 9.96 3.34
N TRP A 77 -8.21 9.99 2.61
CA TRP A 77 -6.86 10.15 3.18
C TRP A 77 -6.50 9.11 4.23
N TYR A 78 -7.00 7.87 4.06
CA TYR A 78 -6.75 6.73 4.94
C TYR A 78 -7.07 7.07 6.41
N PRO A 79 -8.35 7.05 6.81
CA PRO A 79 -8.78 7.44 8.15
C PRO A 79 -8.10 6.61 9.24
N THR A 80 -7.64 7.28 10.30
CA THR A 80 -6.92 6.65 11.41
C THR A 80 -7.68 5.47 12.05
N PRO A 81 -9.01 5.56 12.32
CA PRO A 81 -9.75 4.44 12.89
C PRO A 81 -9.76 3.20 11.99
N SER A 82 -10.04 3.38 10.69
CA SER A 82 -10.03 2.28 9.71
C SER A 82 -8.65 1.67 9.56
N MET A 83 -7.60 2.50 9.48
CA MET A 83 -6.21 2.02 9.41
C MET A 83 -5.76 1.29 10.68
N ALA A 84 -6.30 1.63 11.85
CA ALA A 84 -6.03 0.91 13.10
C ALA A 84 -6.61 -0.51 13.07
N ARG A 85 -7.88 -0.65 12.67
CA ARG A 85 -8.53 -1.95 12.51
C ARG A 85 -7.88 -2.81 11.43
N ALA A 86 -7.59 -2.22 10.27
CA ALA A 86 -6.89 -2.90 9.20
C ALA A 86 -5.49 -3.38 9.63
N ALA A 87 -4.74 -2.56 10.37
CA ALA A 87 -3.42 -2.95 10.87
C ALA A 87 -3.47 -4.18 11.78
N MET A 88 -4.50 -4.29 12.63
CA MET A 88 -4.73 -5.49 13.46
C MET A 88 -5.04 -6.70 12.59
N ALA A 89 -5.95 -6.55 11.62
CA ALA A 89 -6.35 -7.64 10.73
C ALA A 89 -5.19 -8.22 9.91
N VAL A 90 -4.22 -7.38 9.51
CA VAL A 90 -3.07 -7.80 8.70
C VAL A 90 -1.78 -8.01 9.49
N ALA A 91 -1.82 -7.96 10.83
CA ALA A 91 -0.62 -8.03 11.65
C ALA A 91 0.19 -9.32 11.42
N GLY A 92 -0.49 -10.46 11.24
CA GLY A 92 0.12 -11.77 10.98
C GLY A 92 0.30 -12.13 9.50
N LEU A 93 -0.01 -11.21 8.57
CA LEU A 93 0.07 -11.48 7.14
C LEU A 93 1.39 -11.01 6.53
N GLY A 94 1.85 -11.78 5.55
CA GLY A 94 3.07 -11.51 4.79
C GLY A 94 4.36 -11.80 5.57
N ARG A 95 5.39 -11.01 5.28
CA ARG A 95 6.72 -11.07 5.87
C ARG A 95 6.89 -10.01 6.97
N PRO A 96 7.76 -10.25 7.97
CA PRO A 96 8.05 -9.27 9.01
C PRO A 96 8.70 -7.97 8.49
N LEU A 97 9.53 -8.07 7.45
CA LEU A 97 10.10 -6.92 6.75
C LEU A 97 9.05 -6.34 5.80
N ARG A 98 8.65 -5.09 6.01
CA ARG A 98 7.60 -4.37 5.31
C ARG A 98 8.11 -3.07 4.71
N LEU A 99 7.95 -2.91 3.40
CA LEU A 99 8.36 -1.72 2.65
C LEU A 99 7.12 -0.96 2.17
N GLY A 100 7.01 0.31 2.54
CA GLY A 100 5.91 1.17 2.11
C GLY A 100 6.13 1.75 0.71
N TYR A 101 5.08 1.78 -0.10
CA TYR A 101 5.10 2.44 -1.39
C TYR A 101 3.77 3.14 -1.68
N GLY A 102 3.81 4.44 -1.99
CA GLY A 102 2.58 5.19 -2.18
C GLY A 102 2.72 6.39 -3.11
N LEU A 103 1.62 6.71 -3.80
CA LEU A 103 1.50 7.83 -4.75
C LEU A 103 0.45 8.84 -4.31
N GLY A 104 0.78 10.13 -4.28
CA GLY A 104 -0.19 11.21 -4.03
C GLY A 104 -0.84 11.13 -2.64
N MET A 105 -2.13 10.80 -2.62
CA MET A 105 -2.86 10.50 -1.37
C MET A 105 -2.32 9.24 -0.68
N GLY A 106 -1.90 8.24 -1.46
CA GLY A 106 -1.28 7.03 -0.94
C GLY A 106 0.10 7.28 -0.37
N GLY A 107 0.88 8.20 -0.97
CA GLY A 107 2.16 8.65 -0.42
C GLY A 107 1.98 9.24 0.98
N PHE A 108 0.93 10.03 1.17
CA PHE A 108 0.53 10.51 2.50
C PHE A 108 0.14 9.38 3.45
N GLY A 109 -0.68 8.43 2.98
CA GLY A 109 -1.10 7.26 3.77
C GLY A 109 0.08 6.44 4.29
N VAL A 110 1.07 6.17 3.43
CA VAL A 110 2.31 5.47 3.81
C VAL A 110 3.04 6.20 4.93
N LEU A 111 3.24 7.52 4.79
CA LEU A 111 3.98 8.30 5.79
C LEU A 111 3.21 8.40 7.10
N LYS A 112 1.89 8.64 7.04
CA LYS A 112 1.01 8.78 8.20
C LYS A 112 0.88 7.48 9.00
N HIS A 113 0.88 6.32 8.33
CA HIS A 113 0.61 5.02 8.95
C HIS A 113 1.80 4.08 9.02
N GLY A 114 2.98 4.50 8.56
CA GLY A 114 4.14 3.61 8.47
C GLY A 114 4.53 2.94 9.78
N ARG A 115 4.57 3.70 10.88
CA ARG A 115 4.84 3.12 12.22
C ARG A 115 3.79 2.09 12.65
N ARG A 116 2.51 2.38 12.39
CA ARG A 116 1.40 1.48 12.74
C ARG A 116 1.46 0.16 11.99
N LEU A 117 1.92 0.20 10.74
CA LEU A 117 1.99 -0.98 9.87
C LEU A 117 3.33 -1.72 9.99
N GLY A 118 4.24 -1.24 10.85
CA GLY A 118 5.57 -1.84 11.04
C GLY A 118 6.48 -1.64 9.84
N LEU A 119 6.32 -0.56 9.07
CA LEU A 119 7.16 -0.30 7.90
C LEU A 119 8.58 0.08 8.33
N GLN A 120 9.58 -0.61 7.80
CA GLN A 120 10.99 -0.27 8.03
C GLN A 120 11.44 0.87 7.12
N ARG A 121 10.94 0.92 5.88
CA ARG A 121 11.24 1.99 4.91
C ARG A 121 9.99 2.32 4.11
N ALA A 122 9.95 3.52 3.56
CA ALA A 122 8.83 4.02 2.77
C ALA A 122 9.32 4.87 1.60
N LEU A 123 8.76 4.62 0.41
CA LEU A 123 8.88 5.50 -0.75
C LEU A 123 7.53 6.18 -1.01
N ALA A 124 7.47 7.49 -0.77
CA ALA A 124 6.29 8.31 -1.01
C ALA A 124 6.55 9.23 -2.22
N ILE A 125 5.75 9.07 -3.28
CA ILE A 125 5.86 9.87 -4.51
C ILE A 125 4.78 10.94 -4.51
N GLY A 126 5.21 12.21 -4.54
CA GLY A 126 4.32 13.39 -4.56
C GLY A 126 3.28 13.40 -3.43
N PRO A 127 3.66 13.16 -2.16
CA PRO A 127 2.69 13.11 -1.06
C PRO A 127 1.95 14.44 -0.95
N ARG A 128 0.61 14.38 -1.01
CA ARG A 128 -0.24 15.57 -0.80
C ARG A 128 -0.69 15.62 0.65
N LEU A 129 -0.80 16.80 1.22
CA LEU A 129 -1.47 16.97 2.51
C LEU A 129 -2.98 17.11 2.29
N PRO A 130 -3.82 16.57 3.20
CA PRO A 130 -5.23 16.93 3.22
C PRO A 130 -5.37 18.43 3.51
N LEU A 131 -6.34 19.08 2.85
CA LEU A 131 -6.71 20.47 3.14
C LEU A 131 -7.32 20.61 4.54
N ASP A 132 -7.94 19.55 5.06
CA ASP A 132 -8.45 19.51 6.43
C ASP A 132 -7.30 19.27 7.43
N PRO A 133 -7.01 20.24 8.33
CA PRO A 133 -5.94 20.12 9.31
C PRO A 133 -6.15 19.00 10.33
N ARG A 134 -7.38 18.51 10.52
CA ARG A 134 -7.67 17.38 11.43
C ARG A 134 -7.13 16.05 10.90
N LEU A 135 -6.89 15.96 9.59
CA LEU A 135 -6.39 14.76 8.92
C LEU A 135 -4.87 14.75 8.76
N ALA A 136 -4.21 15.89 9.02
CA ALA A 136 -2.77 16.07 8.92
C ALA A 136 -2.00 15.33 10.04
N PRO A 137 -0.73 14.94 9.83
CA PRO A 137 0.09 14.30 10.86
C PRO A 137 0.31 15.24 12.04
N ARG A 138 0.43 14.69 13.26
CA ARG A 138 0.75 15.50 14.45
C ARG A 138 2.11 16.19 14.23
N GLY A 139 2.12 17.53 14.27
CA GLY A 139 3.33 18.35 14.09
C GLY A 139 3.33 19.22 12.82
N THR A 140 2.42 18.98 11.86
CA THR A 140 2.23 19.89 10.73
C THR A 140 1.11 20.87 11.05
N ARG A 141 1.40 21.90 11.85
CA ARG A 141 0.67 23.16 11.68
C ARG A 141 1.15 23.74 10.34
N PRO A 142 0.27 24.21 9.44
CA PRO A 142 0.72 25.25 8.53
C PRO A 142 1.20 26.38 9.45
N ALA A 143 2.49 26.68 9.41
CA ALA A 143 2.93 27.99 9.85
C ALA A 143 2.08 28.99 9.05
N GLY A 144 1.29 29.80 9.75
CA GLY A 144 0.50 30.82 9.08
C GLY A 144 1.43 31.71 8.26
N CYS A 145 1.10 31.89 6.98
CA CYS A 145 1.37 33.03 6.12
C CYS A 145 0.59 32.79 4.82
#